data_AF-A0A496S1R5-F1
#
_entry.id   AF-A0A496S1R5-F1
#
_cell.length_a   1.000
_cell.length_b   1.000
_cell.length_c   1.000
_cell.angle_alpha   90.00
_cell.angle_beta   90.00
_cell.angle_gamma   90.00
#
_symmetry.space_group_name_H-M   'P 1'
#
loop_
_entity.id
_entity.type
_entity.pdbx_description
1 polymer ?
#
loop_
_entity_poly.entity_id
_entity_poly.type
_entity_poly.pdbx_seq_one_letter_code
_entity_poly.pdbx_strand_id
1 'polypeptide(L)' 'MSIRPVKIGDITIGRGRPLALIAGPCVIESAESAMEHARQIKKIAGRLDIPFIFK' A
#
# COMPACT_ATOMS: atom_id res chain seq x y z
N MET A 1 -22.94 -7.05 11.54
CA MET A 1 -22.35 -5.76 11.09
C MET A 1 -22.17 -5.80 9.58
N SER A 2 -22.70 -4.82 8.85
CA SER A 2 -22.44 -4.66 7.42
C SER A 2 -21.05 -4.04 7.23
N ILE A 3 -20.19 -4.67 6.41
CA ILE A 3 -18.88 -4.12 6.04
C ILE A 3 -19.04 -3.38 4.71
N ARG A 4 -18.64 -2.11 4.69
CA ARG A 4 -18.64 -1.27 3.49
C ARG A 4 -17.23 -1.27 2.87
N PRO A 5 -17.01 -1.90 1.70
CA PRO A 5 -15.72 -1.83 1.02
C PRO A 5 -15.41 -0.40 0.57
N VAL A 6 -14.12 -0.05 0.56
CA VAL A 6 -13.62 1.25 0.12
C VAL A 6 -12.76 1.06 -1.13
N LYS A 7 -13.02 1.85 -2.17
CA LYS A 7 -12.22 1.87 -3.40
C LYS A 7 -11.21 3.02 -3.35
N ILE A 8 -9.93 2.71 -3.57
CA ILE A 8 -8.81 3.66 -3.61
C ILE A 8 -8.06 3.39 -4.92
N GLY A 9 -8.27 4.24 -5.94
CA GLY A 9 -7.80 3.94 -7.30
C GLY A 9 -8.32 2.57 -7.76
N ASP A 10 -7.39 1.68 -8.08
CA ASP A 10 -7.70 0.30 -8.51
C ASP A 10 -7.81 -0.71 -7.35
N ILE A 11 -7.53 -0.29 -6.12
CA ILE A 11 -7.55 -1.16 -4.93
C ILE A 11 -8.93 -1.10 -4.28
N THR A 12 -9.54 -2.26 -3.97
CA THR A 12 -10.77 -2.33 -3.16
C THR A 12 -10.48 -3.03 -1.84
N ILE A 13 -10.60 -2.30 -0.72
CA ILE A 13 -10.32 -2.79 0.63
C ILE A 13 -11.63 -3.13 1.34
N GLY A 14 -11.72 -4.33 1.91
CA GLY A 14 -12.89 -4.79 2.65
C GLY A 14 -12.91 -6.31 2.84
N ARG A 15 -13.92 -6.82 3.53
CA ARG A 15 -14.08 -8.28 3.74
C ARG A 15 -14.22 -9.01 2.41
N GLY A 16 -13.50 -10.12 2.28
CA GLY A 16 -13.49 -10.95 1.06
C GLY A 16 -12.65 -10.39 -0.09
N ARG A 17 -11.83 -9.36 0.15
CA ARG A 17 -10.87 -8.81 -0.81
C ARG A 17 -9.43 -9.21 -0.42
N PRO A 18 -8.48 -9.19 -1.37
CA PRO A 18 -7.06 -9.38 -1.05
C PRO A 18 -6.58 -8.42 0.05
N LEU A 19 -5.60 -8.86 0.84
CA LEU A 19 -4.95 -8.01 1.83
C LEU A 19 -4.22 -6.87 1.12
N ALA A 20 -4.55 -5.62 1.46
CA ALA A 20 -3.82 -4.45 1.00
C ALA A 20 -2.80 -3.99 2.05
N LEU A 21 -1.61 -3.57 1.62
CA LEU A 21 -0.55 -3.03 2.47
C LEU A 21 -0.49 -1.51 2.35
N ILE A 22 -0.54 -0.82 3.48
CA ILE A 22 -0.26 0.61 3.61
C ILE A 22 1.07 0.73 4.37
N ALA A 23 2.15 1.16 3.72
CA ALA A 23 3.48 1.16 4.33
C ALA A 23 4.42 2.23 3.77
N GLY A 24 5.36 2.66 4.61
CA GLY A 24 6.38 3.67 4.34
C GLY A 24 6.93 4.29 5.63
N PRO A 25 7.94 5.17 5.55
CA PRO A 25 8.58 5.79 6.72
C PRO A 25 7.60 6.66 7.50
N CYS A 26 7.82 6.89 8.79
CA CYS A 26 6.89 7.70 9.62
C CYS A 26 6.72 9.13 9.11
N VAL A 27 7.75 9.69 8.47
CA VAL A 27 7.78 11.05 7.94
C VAL A 27 8.52 11.08 6.61
N ILE A 28 8.31 12.13 5.81
CA ILE A 28 9.11 12.41 4.61
C ILE A 28 10.36 13.15 5.06
N GLU A 29 11.47 12.43 5.19
CA GLU A 29 12.79 13.00 5.54
C GLU A 29 13.38 13.79 4.37
N SER A 30 13.25 13.24 3.16
CA SER A 30 13.61 13.89 1.89
C SER A 30 12.85 13.23 0.73
N ALA A 31 12.80 13.90 -0.42
CA ALA A 31 12.18 13.34 -1.63
C ALA A 31 12.91 12.06 -2.10
N GLU A 32 14.24 12.04 -2.00
CA GLU A 32 15.06 10.89 -2.39
C GLU A 32 14.78 9.67 -1.49
N SER A 33 14.82 9.87 -0.16
CA SER A 33 14.56 8.81 0.82
C SER A 33 13.15 8.23 0.65
N ALA A 34 12.13 9.08 0.51
CA ALA A 34 10.75 8.63 0.29
C ALA A 34 10.62 7.78 -0.98
N MET A 35 11.26 8.21 -2.08
CA MET A 35 11.22 7.47 -3.34
C MET A 35 11.96 6.14 -3.26
N GLU A 36 13.07 6.05 -2.51
CA GLU A 36 13.78 4.80 -2.30
C GLU A 36 12.93 3.80 -1.51
N HIS A 37 12.34 4.23 -0.39
CA HIS A 37 11.41 3.39 0.38
C HIS A 37 10.23 2.91 -0.47
N ALA A 38 9.59 3.82 -1.22
CA ALA A 38 8.46 3.48 -2.07
C ALA A 38 8.84 2.42 -3.13
N ARG A 39 10.02 2.54 -3.76
CA ARG A 39 10.49 1.58 -4.77
C ARG A 39 10.76 0.21 -4.17
N GLN A 40 11.47 0.13 -3.04
CA GLN A 40 11.81 -1.15 -2.43
C GLN A 40 10.57 -1.88 -1.91
N ILE A 41 9.67 -1.17 -1.21
CA ILE A 41 8.43 -1.77 -0.70
C ILE A 41 7.53 -2.21 -1.86
N LYS A 42 7.37 -1.38 -2.91
CA LYS A 42 6.60 -1.75 -4.11
C LYS A 42 7.15 -3.01 -4.78
N LYS A 43 8.48 -3.14 -4.88
CA LYS A 43 9.14 -4.33 -5.44
C LYS A 43 8.83 -5.59 -4.62
N ILE A 44 8.85 -5.49 -3.30
CA ILE A 44 8.53 -6.61 -2.40
C ILE A 44 7.04 -6.97 -2.47
N ALA A 45 6.15 -5.99 -2.35
CA ALA A 45 4.71 -6.19 -2.41
C ALA A 45 4.28 -6.80 -3.76
N GLY A 46 4.87 -6.34 -4.86
CA GLY A 46 4.62 -6.89 -6.20
C GLY A 46 5.05 -8.35 -6.37
N ARG A 47 6.13 -8.79 -5.70
CA ARG A 47 6.53 -10.21 -5.69
C ARG A 47 5.57 -11.12 -4.93
N LEU A 48 4.75 -10.55 -4.05
CA LEU A 48 3.77 -11.26 -3.22
C LEU A 48 2.33 -11.04 -3.70
N ASP A 49 2.13 -10.37 -4.83
CA ASP A 49 0.83 -9.97 -5.35
C ASP A 49 -0.05 -9.21 -4.34
N ILE A 50 0.59 -8.40 -3.48
CA ILE A 50 -0.07 -7.58 -2.47
C ILE A 50 -0.32 -6.17 -3.02
N PRO A 51 -1.58 -5.70 -3.11
CA PRO A 51 -1.89 -4.30 -3.40
C PRO A 51 -1.22 -3.37 -2.39
N PHE A 52 -0.55 -2.33 -2.87
CA PHE A 52 0.30 -1.48 -2.05
C PHE A 52 -0.05 0.01 -2.19
N ILE A 53 -0.12 0.70 -1.06
CA ILE A 53 -0.28 2.15 -0.92
C ILE A 53 0.92 2.65 -0.10
N PHE A 54 1.71 3.57 -0.68
CA PHE A 54 2.82 4.20 0.04
C PHE A 54 2.28 5.21 1.06
N LYS A 55 2.86 5.25 2.27
CA LYS A 55 2.39 6.08 3.39
C LYS A 55 3.49 6.83 4.12
#